data_AF-A0A1C1CIA8-F1
#
_entry.id   AF-A0A1C1CIA8-F1
#
_cell.length_a   1.000
_cell.length_b   1.000
_cell.length_c   1.000
_cell.angle_alpha   90.00
_cell.angle_beta   90.00
_cell.angle_gamma   90.00
#
_symmetry.space_group_name_H-M   'P 1'
#
loop_
_entity.id
_entity.type
_entity.pdbx_description
1 polymer ?
#
loop_
_entity_poly.entity_id
_entity_poly.type
_entity_poly.pdbx_seq_one_letter_code
_entity_poly.pdbx_strand_id
1 'polypeptide(L)'
;MLKQVLPLSILYFTLVFLAGLVLDSVRLPYLQPLLGARYAELLETPLMIFIIWHAAQITVWNFDLDLGSTLKQSARWWSPMPLTVGLLSLMWLLTAEVGIMTILYDNWLWDALKLYFLQRDLVAGSVSGFVLLAYALMPWIVWLVRGQNGEDEAKLVLDFDSVRTEDEDYCTR
;
A
#
# COMPACT_ATOMS: atom_id res chain seq x y z
N MET A 1 -7.57 7.67 17.71
CA MET A 1 -7.28 6.38 17.05
C MET A 1 -8.18 6.15 15.84
N LEU A 2 -9.43 5.68 15.99
CA LEU A 2 -10.31 5.38 14.83
C LEU A 2 -10.49 6.57 13.88
N LYS A 3 -10.63 7.79 14.44
CA LYS A 3 -10.78 9.04 13.68
C LYS A 3 -9.59 9.37 12.75
N GLN A 4 -8.41 8.80 13.00
CA GLN A 4 -7.21 9.00 12.17
C GLN A 4 -7.02 7.85 11.18
N VAL A 5 -7.27 6.61 11.61
CA VAL A 5 -7.18 5.41 10.75
C VAL A 5 -8.20 5.49 9.61
N LEU A 6 -9.42 5.98 9.88
CA LEU A 6 -10.49 6.07 8.89
C LEU A 6 -10.13 6.96 7.68
N PRO A 7 -9.78 8.25 7.83
CA PRO A 7 -9.43 9.10 6.69
C PRO A 7 -8.20 8.59 5.94
N LEU A 8 -7.20 8.04 6.64
CA LEU A 8 -6.03 7.45 5.99
C LEU A 8 -6.39 6.22 5.16
N SER A 9 -7.23 5.33 5.71
CA SER A 9 -7.70 4.14 5.00
C SER A 9 -8.52 4.51 3.77
N ILE A 10 -9.37 5.54 3.86
CA ILE A 10 -10.16 6.05 2.73
C ILE A 10 -9.24 6.67 1.67
N LEU A 11 -8.21 7.42 2.06
CA LEU A 11 -7.24 8.00 1.12
C LEU A 11 -6.51 6.88 0.36
N TYR A 12 -5.95 5.91 1.09
CA TYR A 12 -5.23 4.79 0.49
C TYR A 12 -6.13 3.92 -0.40
N PHE A 13 -7.36 3.65 0.05
CA PHE A 13 -8.40 2.98 -0.73
C PHE A 13 -8.68 3.76 -2.02
N THR A 14 -8.97 5.05 -1.92
CA THR A 14 -9.40 5.87 -3.05
C THR A 14 -8.31 5.98 -4.11
N LEU A 15 -7.05 6.15 -3.72
CA LEU A 15 -5.92 6.21 -4.66
C LEU A 15 -5.77 4.90 -5.43
N VAL A 16 -5.74 3.76 -4.73
CA VAL A 16 -5.53 2.46 -5.36
C VAL A 16 -6.76 2.01 -6.14
N PHE A 17 -7.96 2.24 -5.62
CA PHE A 17 -9.22 1.91 -6.30
C PHE A 17 -9.42 2.72 -7.57
N LEU A 18 -9.19 4.05 -7.54
CA LEU A 18 -9.31 4.88 -8.74
C LEU A 18 -8.28 4.48 -9.79
N ALA A 19 -7.02 4.28 -9.38
CA ALA A 19 -5.97 3.84 -10.29
C ALA A 19 -6.28 2.46 -10.89
N GLY A 20 -6.73 1.50 -10.07
CA GLY A 20 -7.18 0.18 -10.52
C GLY A 20 -8.36 0.27 -11.49
N LEU A 21 -9.38 1.08 -11.19
CA LEU A 21 -10.53 1.30 -12.05
C LEU A 21 -10.12 1.87 -13.42
N VAL A 22 -9.18 2.82 -13.44
CA VAL A 22 -8.63 3.38 -14.69
C VAL A 22 -7.90 2.31 -15.50
N LEU A 23 -7.10 1.47 -14.86
CA LEU A 23 -6.44 0.35 -15.54
C LEU A 23 -7.44 -0.66 -16.09
N ASP A 24 -8.41 -1.07 -15.29
CA ASP A 24 -9.45 -2.00 -15.67
C ASP A 24 -10.27 -1.48 -16.87
N SER A 25 -10.59 -0.18 -16.84
CA SER A 25 -11.32 0.50 -17.92
C SER A 25 -10.54 0.54 -19.23
N VAL A 26 -9.21 0.58 -19.18
CA VAL A 26 -8.35 0.51 -20.39
C VAL A 26 -8.09 -0.94 -20.79
N ARG A 27 -7.96 -1.84 -19.81
CA ARG A 27 -7.63 -3.26 -20.01
C ARG A 27 -8.71 -3.99 -20.80
N LEU A 28 -9.96 -3.82 -20.38
CA LEU A 28 -11.10 -4.57 -20.91
C LEU A 28 -11.35 -4.31 -22.41
N PRO A 29 -11.36 -3.05 -22.92
CA PRO A 29 -11.53 -2.78 -24.34
C PRO A 29 -10.24 -2.88 -25.17
N TYR A 30 -9.06 -2.57 -24.62
CA TYR A 30 -7.84 -2.42 -25.44
C TYR A 30 -6.80 -3.53 -25.24
N LEU A 31 -6.50 -3.95 -24.01
CA LEU A 31 -5.42 -4.94 -23.77
C LEU A 31 -5.89 -6.36 -24.05
N GLN A 32 -7.11 -6.71 -23.68
CA GLN A 32 -7.65 -8.06 -23.86
C GLN A 32 -7.64 -8.53 -25.33
N PRO A 33 -8.06 -7.72 -26.33
CA PRO A 33 -7.97 -8.13 -27.73
C PRO A 33 -6.56 -8.09 -28.32
N LEU A 34 -5.64 -7.25 -27.80
CA LEU A 34 -4.30 -7.10 -28.37
C LEU A 34 -3.29 -8.15 -27.88
N LEU A 35 -3.31 -8.48 -26.59
CA LEU A 35 -2.29 -9.33 -25.95
C LEU A 35 -2.84 -10.71 -25.57
N GLY A 36 -4.16 -10.90 -25.66
CA GLY A 36 -4.85 -12.07 -25.11
C GLY A 36 -5.03 -11.96 -23.59
N ALA A 37 -6.05 -12.65 -23.06
CA ALA A 37 -6.48 -12.54 -21.67
C ALA A 37 -5.32 -12.75 -20.67
N ARG A 38 -4.51 -13.79 -20.87
CA ARG A 38 -3.45 -14.18 -19.92
C ARG A 38 -2.31 -13.15 -19.81
N TYR A 39 -1.89 -12.54 -20.91
CA TYR A 39 -0.81 -11.55 -20.89
C TYR A 39 -1.29 -10.18 -20.40
N ALA A 40 -2.54 -9.81 -20.72
CA ALA A 40 -3.15 -8.60 -20.21
C ALA A 40 -3.25 -8.63 -18.68
N GLU A 41 -3.71 -9.75 -18.11
CA GLU A 41 -3.77 -9.95 -16.66
C GLU A 41 -2.37 -9.89 -16.02
N LEU A 42 -1.37 -10.54 -16.64
CA LEU A 42 -0.02 -10.56 -16.07
C LEU A 42 0.64 -9.17 -16.06
N LEU A 43 0.42 -8.35 -17.10
CA LEU A 43 0.99 -7.00 -17.22
C LEU A 43 0.38 -6.00 -16.24
N GLU A 44 -0.87 -6.22 -15.85
CA GLU A 44 -1.54 -5.40 -14.84
C GLU A 44 -0.93 -5.58 -13.45
N THR A 45 -0.44 -6.77 -13.12
CA THR A 45 0.13 -7.06 -11.80
C THR A 45 1.35 -6.20 -11.40
N PRO A 46 2.40 -6.01 -12.23
CA PRO A 46 3.50 -5.11 -11.88
C PRO A 46 3.05 -3.65 -11.80
N LEU A 47 2.10 -3.24 -12.65
CA LEU A 47 1.58 -1.87 -12.67
C LEU A 47 0.81 -1.58 -11.37
N MET A 48 0.01 -2.54 -10.92
CA MET A 48 -0.66 -2.47 -9.61
C MET A 48 0.35 -2.40 -8.46
N ILE A 49 1.40 -3.22 -8.45
CA ILE A 49 2.45 -3.13 -7.42
C ILE A 49 3.08 -1.73 -7.38
N PHE A 50 3.35 -1.14 -8.54
CA PHE A 50 3.89 0.22 -8.65
C PHE A 50 2.93 1.29 -8.10
N ILE A 51 1.63 1.19 -8.42
CA ILE A 51 0.60 2.08 -7.87
C ILE A 51 0.49 1.93 -6.36
N ILE A 52 0.46 0.69 -5.86
CA ILE A 52 0.36 0.39 -4.44
C ILE A 52 1.57 1.00 -3.70
N TRP A 53 2.77 0.86 -4.26
CA TRP A 53 3.98 1.48 -3.73
C TRP A 53 3.84 3.00 -3.61
N HIS A 54 3.46 3.68 -4.69
CA HIS A 54 3.25 5.13 -4.67
C HIS A 54 2.14 5.56 -3.73
N ALA A 55 1.02 4.84 -3.70
CA ALA A 55 -0.08 5.12 -2.79
C ALA A 55 0.34 4.94 -1.32
N ALA A 56 1.15 3.92 -1.02
CA ALA A 56 1.68 3.69 0.32
C ALA A 56 2.65 4.83 0.72
N GLN A 57 3.53 5.26 -0.18
CA GLN A 57 4.41 6.42 0.06
C GLN A 57 3.61 7.70 0.33
N ILE A 58 2.60 7.99 -0.49
CA ILE A 58 1.71 9.15 -0.32
C ILE A 58 0.97 9.07 1.02
N THR A 59 0.49 7.88 1.40
CA THR A 59 -0.23 7.67 2.67
C THR A 59 0.68 7.91 3.86
N VAL A 60 1.92 7.39 3.82
CA VAL A 60 2.91 7.59 4.88
C VAL A 60 3.39 9.05 4.96
N TRP A 61 3.52 9.75 3.82
CA TRP A 61 3.81 11.17 3.82
C TRP A 61 2.66 11.99 4.41
N ASN A 62 1.41 11.69 4.04
CA ASN A 62 0.25 12.34 4.65
C ASN A 62 0.15 12.04 6.16
N PHE A 63 0.58 10.84 6.59
CA PHE A 63 0.70 10.51 8.00
C PHE A 63 1.63 11.49 8.72
N ASP A 64 2.83 11.77 8.18
CA ASP A 64 3.75 12.76 8.79
C ASP A 64 3.16 14.17 8.87
N LEU A 65 2.42 14.59 7.84
CA LEU A 65 1.83 15.93 7.75
C LEU A 65 0.72 16.13 8.78
N ASP A 66 -0.19 15.17 8.93
CA ASP A 66 -1.28 15.24 9.91
C ASP A 66 -0.74 14.99 11.35
N LEU A 67 0.28 14.15 11.50
CA LEU A 67 0.95 13.91 12.79
C LEU A 67 1.84 15.06 13.27
N GLY A 68 2.18 16.03 12.41
CA GLY A 68 3.07 17.15 12.70
C GLY A 68 2.70 17.99 13.92
N SER A 69 1.48 17.83 14.46
CA SER A 69 1.02 18.52 15.67
C SER A 69 0.94 17.66 16.96
N THR A 70 0.90 16.32 16.90
CA THR A 70 0.62 15.53 18.13
C THR A 70 1.35 14.19 18.31
N LEU A 71 1.94 13.57 17.28
CA LEU A 71 2.51 12.21 17.43
C LEU A 71 3.90 12.03 16.80
N LYS A 72 4.70 13.08 16.67
CA LYS A 72 6.12 13.00 16.26
C LYS A 72 7.02 12.20 17.22
N GLN A 73 6.51 11.54 18.26
CA GLN A 73 7.36 10.82 19.24
C GLN A 73 6.83 9.50 19.81
N SER A 74 5.63 9.01 19.47
CA SER A 74 5.22 7.66 19.89
C SER A 74 5.40 6.64 18.76
N ALA A 75 6.61 6.66 18.20
CA ALA A 75 7.23 5.56 17.48
C ALA A 75 7.48 4.39 18.46
N ARG A 76 6.40 3.81 19.00
CA ARG A 76 6.47 2.45 19.49
C ARG A 76 6.54 1.59 18.24
N TRP A 77 7.73 1.07 17.97
CA TRP A 77 8.13 0.03 17.00
C TRP A 77 7.14 -1.14 16.80
N TRP A 78 6.08 -1.20 17.61
CA TRP A 78 5.12 -2.27 17.78
C TRP A 78 3.66 -1.83 17.61
N SER A 79 3.38 -0.60 17.18
CA SER A 79 1.98 -0.23 16.98
C SER A 79 1.47 -0.89 15.70
N PRO A 80 0.47 -1.79 15.75
CA PRO A 80 -0.11 -2.40 14.56
C PRO A 80 -0.92 -1.42 13.68
N MET A 81 -0.81 -0.11 13.96
CA MET A 81 -1.51 0.98 13.27
C MET A 81 -1.43 0.89 11.74
N PRO A 82 -0.26 0.81 11.08
CA PRO A 82 -0.20 0.79 9.63
C PRO A 82 -0.86 -0.46 9.03
N LEU A 83 -0.80 -1.60 9.73
CA LEU A 83 -1.49 -2.82 9.30
C LEU A 83 -3.02 -2.66 9.36
N THR A 84 -3.54 -2.00 10.39
CA THR A 84 -4.99 -1.76 10.51
C THR A 84 -5.50 -0.83 9.41
N VAL A 85 -4.69 0.14 8.97
CA VAL A 85 -5.03 1.00 7.81
C VAL A 85 -5.10 0.17 6.53
N GLY A 86 -4.09 -0.67 6.27
CA GLY A 86 -4.08 -1.55 5.09
C GLY A 86 -5.25 -2.54 5.07
N LEU A 87 -5.54 -3.19 6.20
CA LEU A 87 -6.67 -4.11 6.34
C LEU A 87 -8.03 -3.42 6.18
N LEU A 88 -8.22 -2.26 6.80
CA LEU A 88 -9.47 -1.51 6.70
C LEU A 88 -9.70 -1.02 5.26
N SER A 89 -8.63 -0.58 4.61
CA SER A 89 -8.64 -0.19 3.21
C SER A 89 -8.97 -1.36 2.27
N LEU A 90 -8.44 -2.56 2.56
CA LEU A 90 -8.79 -3.78 1.82
C LEU A 90 -10.27 -4.13 1.99
N MET A 91 -10.84 -3.98 3.20
CA MET A 91 -12.28 -4.19 3.41
C MET A 91 -13.12 -3.21 2.59
N TRP A 92 -12.71 -1.94 2.51
CA TRP A 92 -13.35 -0.95 1.63
C TRP A 92 -13.25 -1.32 0.15
N LEU A 93 -12.07 -1.76 -0.29
CA LEU A 93 -11.84 -2.20 -1.66
C LEU A 93 -12.73 -3.39 -2.04
N LEU A 94 -12.76 -4.43 -1.21
CA LEU A 94 -13.63 -5.60 -1.44
C LEU A 94 -15.10 -5.22 -1.45
N THR A 95 -15.52 -4.31 -0.57
CA THR A 95 -16.90 -3.82 -0.53
C THR A 95 -17.26 -3.07 -1.82
N ALA A 96 -16.36 -2.24 -2.33
CA ALA A 96 -16.55 -1.52 -3.59
C ALA A 96 -16.59 -2.48 -4.80
N GLU A 97 -15.69 -3.46 -4.84
CA GLU A 97 -15.62 -4.46 -5.91
C GLU A 97 -16.88 -5.33 -5.94
N VAL A 98 -17.28 -5.89 -4.79
CA VAL A 98 -18.52 -6.67 -4.67
C VAL A 98 -19.73 -5.78 -4.97
N GLY A 99 -19.73 -4.52 -4.53
CA GLY A 99 -20.78 -3.55 -4.83
C GLY A 99 -20.96 -3.32 -6.33
N ILE A 100 -19.86 -3.08 -7.06
CA ILE A 100 -19.90 -2.93 -8.53
C ILE A 100 -20.44 -4.21 -9.18
N MET A 101 -19.97 -5.38 -8.76
CA MET A 101 -20.43 -6.66 -9.32
C MET A 101 -21.94 -6.88 -9.10
N THR A 102 -22.44 -6.57 -7.90
CA THR A 102 -23.87 -6.72 -7.59
C THR A 102 -24.74 -5.78 -8.41
N ILE A 103 -24.28 -4.56 -8.67
CA ILE A 103 -25.01 -3.57 -9.48
C ILE A 103 -25.00 -3.98 -10.97
N LEU A 104 -23.87 -4.49 -11.46
CA LEU A 104 -23.70 -4.77 -12.89
C LEU A 104 -24.33 -6.08 -13.34
N TYR A 105 -24.28 -7.12 -12.48
CA TYR A 105 -24.77 -8.46 -12.81
C TYR A 105 -26.14 -8.78 -12.19
N ASP A 106 -26.75 -7.84 -11.46
CA ASP A 106 -28.03 -8.00 -10.74
C ASP A 106 -28.07 -9.31 -9.92
N ASN A 107 -26.92 -9.71 -9.39
CA ASN A 107 -26.74 -10.96 -8.69
C ASN A 107 -26.68 -10.71 -7.17
N TRP A 108 -27.16 -11.70 -6.41
CA TRP A 108 -27.10 -11.63 -4.95
C TRP A 108 -25.64 -11.60 -4.48
N LEU A 109 -25.35 -10.96 -3.35
CA LEU A 109 -23.99 -10.82 -2.79
C LEU A 109 -23.23 -12.15 -2.72
N TRP A 110 -23.91 -13.24 -2.36
CA TRP A 110 -23.33 -14.59 -2.33
C TRP A 110 -22.95 -15.13 -3.71
N ASP A 111 -23.71 -14.80 -4.74
CA ASP A 111 -23.44 -15.25 -6.11
C ASP A 111 -22.29 -14.45 -6.72
N ALA A 112 -22.21 -13.14 -6.46
CA ALA A 112 -21.05 -12.33 -6.83
C ALA A 112 -19.76 -12.87 -6.18
N LEU A 113 -19.81 -13.20 -4.88
CA LEU A 113 -18.68 -13.78 -4.16
C LEU A 113 -18.31 -15.16 -4.71
N LYS A 114 -19.30 -16.01 -5.02
CA LYS A 114 -19.05 -17.31 -5.66
C LYS A 114 -18.44 -17.13 -7.04
N LEU A 115 -18.95 -16.21 -7.87
CA LEU A 115 -18.40 -15.92 -9.20
C LEU A 115 -16.93 -15.51 -9.09
N TYR A 116 -16.62 -14.66 -8.11
CA TYR A 116 -15.26 -14.22 -7.82
C TYR A 116 -14.31 -15.37 -7.47
N PHE A 117 -14.79 -16.38 -6.72
CA PHE A 117 -13.98 -17.54 -6.34
C PHE A 117 -13.97 -18.67 -7.38
N LEU A 118 -15.10 -18.97 -8.04
CA LEU A 118 -15.26 -20.12 -8.95
C LEU A 118 -14.69 -19.87 -10.34
N GLN A 119 -14.67 -18.62 -10.82
CA GLN A 119 -14.25 -18.31 -12.19
C GLN A 119 -12.76 -17.97 -12.31
N ARG A 120 -12.04 -17.89 -11.19
CA ARG A 120 -10.67 -17.40 -11.20
C ARG A 120 -9.68 -18.52 -11.55
N ASP A 121 -8.94 -18.33 -12.64
CA ASP A 121 -7.87 -19.22 -13.06
C ASP A 121 -6.84 -19.41 -11.94
N LEU A 122 -6.40 -20.65 -11.68
CA LEU A 122 -5.47 -20.96 -10.58
C LEU A 122 -4.17 -20.14 -10.65
N VAL A 123 -3.67 -19.90 -11.88
CA VAL A 123 -2.41 -19.18 -12.09
C VAL A 123 -2.62 -17.68 -11.91
N ALA A 124 -3.57 -17.07 -12.62
CA ALA A 124 -3.85 -15.63 -12.52
C ALA A 124 -4.42 -15.21 -11.16
N GLY A 125 -5.23 -16.08 -10.56
CA GLY A 125 -5.76 -15.93 -9.21
C GLY A 125 -4.69 -15.90 -8.14
N SER A 126 -3.64 -16.72 -8.29
CA SER A 126 -2.52 -16.73 -7.35
C SER A 126 -1.76 -15.40 -7.34
N VAL A 127 -1.49 -14.84 -8.53
CA VAL A 127 -0.79 -13.56 -8.66
C VAL A 127 -1.66 -12.41 -8.13
N SER A 128 -2.95 -12.42 -8.44
CA SER A 128 -3.91 -11.44 -7.91
C SER A 128 -3.98 -11.48 -6.38
N GLY A 129 -4.00 -12.68 -5.79
CA GLY A 129 -3.93 -12.88 -4.34
C GLY A 129 -2.63 -12.32 -3.75
N PHE A 130 -1.50 -12.48 -4.44
CA PHE A 130 -0.23 -11.89 -4.04
C PHE A 130 -0.26 -10.36 -4.07
N VAL A 131 -0.87 -9.75 -5.10
CA VAL A 131 -1.02 -8.29 -5.20
C VAL A 131 -1.94 -7.75 -4.09
N LEU A 132 -3.04 -8.44 -3.75
CA LEU A 132 -3.92 -8.06 -2.63
C LEU A 132 -3.20 -8.17 -1.27
N LEU A 133 -2.38 -9.21 -1.09
CA LEU A 133 -1.56 -9.36 0.09
C LEU A 133 -0.51 -8.25 0.18
N ALA A 134 0.15 -7.93 -0.95
CA ALA A 134 1.09 -6.82 -1.04
C ALA A 134 0.39 -5.48 -0.71
N TYR A 135 -0.82 -5.25 -1.22
CA TYR A 135 -1.63 -4.08 -0.90
C TYR A 135 -1.91 -3.92 0.60
N ALA A 136 -2.26 -5.01 1.28
CA ALA A 136 -2.51 -5.00 2.72
C ALA A 136 -1.24 -4.75 3.56
N LEU A 137 -0.10 -5.32 3.13
CA LEU A 137 1.17 -5.24 3.85
C LEU A 137 2.02 -4.01 3.50
N MET A 138 1.80 -3.37 2.36
CA MET A 138 2.65 -2.28 1.87
C MET A 138 2.78 -1.09 2.84
N PRO A 139 1.71 -0.58 3.48
CA PRO A 139 1.85 0.49 4.47
C PRO A 139 2.77 0.12 5.64
N TRP A 140 2.78 -1.17 6.02
CA TRP A 140 3.70 -1.71 7.01
C TRP A 140 5.13 -1.76 6.50
N ILE A 141 5.34 -2.24 5.26
CA ILE A 141 6.68 -2.36 4.65
C ILE A 141 7.33 -0.98 4.49
N VAL A 142 6.62 0.01 3.94
CA VAL A 142 7.14 1.38 3.76
C VAL A 142 7.50 2.00 5.11
N TRP A 143 6.69 1.74 6.14
CA TRP A 143 6.97 2.22 7.49
C TRP A 143 8.22 1.55 8.09
N LEU A 144 8.39 0.22 7.90
CA LEU A 144 9.56 -0.52 8.36
C LEU A 144 10.85 0.00 7.70
N VAL A 145 10.82 0.23 6.39
CA VAL A 145 11.98 0.73 5.63
C VAL A 145 12.40 2.13 6.11
N ARG A 146 11.44 3.02 6.41
CA ARG A 146 11.75 4.35 6.93
C ARG A 146 12.35 4.31 8.34
N GLY A 147 11.91 3.37 9.17
CA GLY A 147 12.49 3.15 10.50
C GLY A 147 13.97 2.78 10.44
N GLN A 148 14.34 1.86 9.55
CA GLN A 148 15.73 1.46 9.36
C GLN A 148 16.61 2.61 8.87
N ASN A 149 16.13 3.37 7.89
CA ASN A 149 16.89 4.48 7.33
C ASN A 149 17.20 5.57 8.37
N GLY A 150 16.29 5.80 9.33
CA GLY A 150 16.53 6.75 10.43
C GLY A 150 17.58 6.27 11.43
N GLU A 151 17.73 4.95 11.61
CA GLU A 151 18.75 4.36 12.49
C GLU A 151 20.15 4.43 11.86
N ASP A 152 20.23 4.22 10.54
CA ASP A 152 21.46 4.39 9.77
C ASP A 152 21.91 5.86 9.75
N GLU A 153 20.99 6.81 9.55
CA GLU A 153 21.29 8.25 9.64
C GLU A 153 21.75 8.66 11.04
N ALA A 154 21.09 8.21 12.11
CA ALA A 154 21.48 8.53 13.48
C ALA A 154 22.86 7.95 13.82
N LYS A 155 23.14 6.72 13.37
CA LYS A 155 24.44 6.08 13.56
C LYS A 155 25.54 6.82 12.81
N LEU A 156 25.28 7.26 11.58
CA LEU A 156 26.22 8.02 10.76
C LEU A 156 26.49 9.40 11.37
N VAL A 157 25.46 10.12 11.84
CA VAL A 157 25.64 11.41 12.53
C VAL A 157 26.45 11.26 13.83
N LEU A 158 26.18 10.23 14.63
CA LEU A 158 26.96 9.94 15.84
C LEU A 158 28.42 9.59 15.51
N ASP A 159 28.67 8.87 14.42
CA ASP A 159 30.01 8.54 13.94
C ASP A 159 30.76 9.81 13.51
N PHE A 160 30.10 10.70 12.75
CA PHE A 160 30.66 12.00 12.34
C PHE A 160 30.97 12.92 13.54
N ASP A 161 30.09 12.99 14.54
CA ASP A 161 30.35 13.76 15.76
C ASP A 161 31.55 13.18 16.54
N SER A 162 31.66 11.85 16.62
CA SER A 162 32.79 11.20 17.28
C SER A 162 34.13 11.49 16.59
N VAL A 163 34.17 11.43 15.25
CA VAL A 163 35.35 11.78 14.45
C VAL A 163 35.70 13.26 14.60
N ARG A 164 34.70 14.16 14.62
CA ARG A 164 34.93 15.60 14.84
C ARG A 164 35.53 15.88 16.22
N THR A 165 35.10 15.17 17.26
CA THR A 165 35.67 15.33 18.60
C THR A 165 37.11 14.83 18.72
N GLU A 166 37.50 13.78 17.97
CA GLU A 166 38.89 13.32 17.93
C GLU A 166 39.83 14.34 17.25
N ASP A 167 39.36 15.06 16.22
CA ASP A 167 40.17 16.05 15.49
C ASP A 167 40.38 17.35 16.29
N GLU A 168 39.38 17.79 17.06
CA GLU A 168 39.50 18.96 17.96
C GLU A 168 40.46 18.69 19.13
N ASP A 169 40.51 17.46 19.66
CA ASP A 169 41.43 17.06 20.73
C ASP A 169 42.90 16.99 20.25
N TYR A 170 43.11 16.75 18.95
CA TYR A 170 44.45 16.75 18.35
C TYR A 170 45.01 18.17 18.13
N CYS A 171 44.14 19.14 17.83
CA CYS A 171 44.53 20.52 17.55
C CYS A 171 44.80 21.37 18.81
N THR A 172 44.46 20.87 20.01
CA THR A 172 44.64 21.59 21.27
C THR A 172 45.90 21.19 22.05
N ARG A 173 46.77 20.37 21.46
CA ARG A 173 48.05 19.94 22.06
C ARG A 173 49.26 20.60 21.39
#